data_AF-A0A453D260-F1
#
_entry.id   AF-A0A453D260-F1
#
_cell.length_a   1.000
_cell.length_b   1.000
_cell.length_c   1.000
_cell.angle_alpha   90.00
_cell.angle_beta   90.00
_cell.angle_gamma   90.00
#
_symmetry.space_group_name_H-M   'P 1'
#
loop_
_entity.id
_entity.type
_entity.pdbx_description
1 polymer ?
#
loop_
_entity_poly.entity_id
_entity_poly.type
_entity_poly.pdbx_seq_one_letter_code
_entity_poly.pdbx_strand_id
1 'polypeptide(L)'
;MTGEQEEEGDENVEQEGVNLEDILEQDEEEDETLQGISMTCLGLAARIMKGGVVPLVMHFVKENLNGPHKIAALSPLGFILEGPSVKQLAPLVHLLLVLMDHPEEGVRGRAAWTLGRLFKLVGAHRIVRNEVVVLDRIMKLLIERSKDVPEVSVEVHGALYFLARGYAEDAKSRSKSNSCELSPSVKPLIDALLCASDLARETPFCLLPSPYKALSEIVRVSDTGDLQVRQAVIGLMSHIMRRFNIVLNGHGAVSSVQRKNQLEVLLCGLVEVLIHKLGSTLKGSAKCVLMLLCPLLTRESTSARNGAALAIGALAHAIGADFGQHMPTVLQYFSVKRLSPLYLEVICDICHVLGKEGKEEEVVPCFDHIMEVLYQGMGESTLQPPILSSIGQIALAIGEKFEKYLPPVMEKLIVMEKVAQLDQDPLGDHSNKVREAISKAYHGILGGITDPKSGFKVGMALLDFTEKERKRR
;
A
#
# COMPACT_ATOMS: atom_id res chain seq x y z
N MET A 1 -42.62 -6.44 -29.67
CA MET A 1 -41.99 -5.11 -29.74
C MET A 1 -42.40 -4.42 -28.46
N THR A 2 -41.58 -4.36 -27.42
CA THR A 2 -40.25 -3.78 -27.33
C THR A 2 -39.42 -4.55 -26.30
N GLY A 3 -38.13 -4.74 -26.57
CA GLY A 3 -37.18 -5.33 -25.63
C GLY A 3 -36.61 -4.25 -24.72
N GLU A 4 -36.50 -4.56 -23.44
CA GLU A 4 -35.70 -3.84 -22.46
C GLU A 4 -34.37 -4.58 -22.36
N GLN A 5 -33.27 -3.86 -22.60
CA GLN A 5 -31.91 -4.35 -22.43
C GLN A 5 -31.52 -4.19 -20.96
N GLU A 6 -31.05 -5.29 -20.39
CA GLU A 6 -30.38 -5.37 -19.09
C GLU A 6 -29.07 -4.56 -19.14
N GLU A 7 -28.91 -3.59 -18.22
CA GLU A 7 -27.61 -3.02 -17.90
C GLU A 7 -26.91 -3.94 -16.90
N GLU A 8 -25.83 -4.60 -17.37
CA GLU A 8 -24.85 -5.29 -16.53
C GLU A 8 -24.22 -4.28 -15.55
N GLY A 9 -24.41 -4.54 -14.25
CA GLY A 9 -23.70 -3.86 -13.19
C GLY A 9 -22.24 -4.29 -13.16
N ASP A 10 -21.35 -3.37 -13.53
CA ASP A 10 -19.90 -3.51 -13.39
C ASP A 10 -19.52 -3.31 -11.91
N GLU A 11 -19.56 -4.39 -11.12
CA GLU A 11 -19.03 -4.41 -9.75
C GLU A 11 -17.49 -4.38 -9.77
N ASN A 12 -16.94 -3.18 -9.94
CA ASN A 12 -15.55 -2.93 -9.60
C ASN A 12 -15.39 -2.99 -8.07
N VAL A 13 -15.00 -4.17 -7.58
CA VAL A 13 -14.50 -4.37 -6.22
C VAL A 13 -13.20 -3.58 -6.09
N GLU A 14 -13.31 -2.36 -5.56
CA GLU A 14 -12.16 -1.58 -5.11
C GLU A 14 -11.50 -2.36 -3.97
N GLN A 15 -10.38 -3.02 -4.27
CA GLN A 15 -9.42 -3.42 -3.25
C GLN A 15 -8.86 -2.14 -2.64
N GLU A 16 -9.47 -1.67 -1.55
CA GLU A 16 -8.89 -0.68 -0.64
C GLU A 16 -7.61 -1.28 -0.05
N GLY A 17 -6.50 -1.10 -0.79
CA GLY A 17 -5.18 -1.42 -0.30
C GLY A 17 -4.93 -0.65 0.99
N VAL A 18 -4.62 -1.37 2.06
CA VAL A 18 -4.26 -0.84 3.37
C VAL A 18 -3.29 0.34 3.20
N ASN A 19 -3.76 1.55 3.52
CA ASN A 19 -2.98 2.76 3.33
C ASN A 19 -1.83 2.75 4.33
N LEU A 20 -0.59 2.68 3.84
CA LEU A 20 0.63 2.75 4.66
C LEU A 20 0.72 4.03 5.51
N GLU A 21 -0.10 5.04 5.19
CA GLU A 21 -0.26 6.28 5.95
C GLU A 21 -0.93 6.03 7.32
N ASP A 22 -1.96 5.18 7.37
CA ASP A 22 -2.73 4.92 8.61
C ASP A 22 -1.93 4.14 9.67
N ILE A 23 -0.89 3.39 9.25
CA ILE A 23 -0.04 2.60 10.14
C ILE A 23 1.06 3.46 10.78
N LEU A 24 1.39 4.61 10.19
CA LEU A 24 2.53 5.45 10.61
C LEU A 24 2.10 6.79 11.25
N GLU A 25 0.86 7.21 11.10
CA GLU A 25 0.33 8.46 11.67
C GLU A 25 -0.07 8.36 13.16
N GLN A 26 0.14 7.22 13.83
CA GLN A 26 -0.27 7.02 15.23
C GLN A 26 0.62 7.69 16.31
N ASP A 27 1.68 8.42 15.93
CA ASP A 27 2.71 8.88 16.89
C ASP A 27 2.96 10.41 16.97
N GLU A 28 2.06 11.27 16.47
CA GLU A 28 2.22 12.74 16.64
C GLU A 28 0.99 13.41 17.28
N GLU A 29 0.76 13.16 18.58
CA GLU A 29 0.07 14.14 19.44
C GLU A 29 1.06 15.29 19.72
N GLU A 30 1.24 16.20 18.75
CA GLU A 30 1.96 17.46 18.99
C GLU A 30 1.12 18.40 19.87
N ASP A 31 1.70 18.93 20.95
CA ASP A 31 1.14 20.05 21.70
C ASP A 31 0.78 21.21 20.73
N GLU A 32 -0.49 21.62 20.67
CA GLU A 32 -0.95 22.68 19.78
C GLU A 32 -0.23 24.01 20.07
N THR A 33 0.82 24.31 19.30
CA THR A 33 1.56 25.56 19.44
C THR A 33 0.76 26.76 18.92
N LEU A 34 0.95 27.94 19.50
CA LEU A 34 0.34 29.20 19.00
C LEU A 34 0.66 29.44 17.51
N GLN A 35 1.85 29.03 17.06
CA GLN A 35 2.23 29.07 15.67
C GLN A 35 1.37 28.12 14.83
N GLY A 36 1.18 26.87 15.27
CA GLY A 36 0.30 25.89 14.63
C GLY A 36 -1.13 26.43 14.48
N ILE A 37 -1.72 26.94 15.56
CA ILE A 37 -3.07 27.53 15.56
C ILE A 37 -3.16 28.70 14.57
N SER A 38 -2.17 29.59 14.56
CA SER A 38 -2.13 30.75 13.66
C SER A 38 -2.04 30.33 12.19
N MET A 39 -1.24 29.31 11.88
CA MET A 39 -1.12 28.77 10.53
C MET A 39 -2.40 28.05 10.07
N THR A 40 -3.07 27.33 10.96
CA THR A 40 -4.37 26.71 10.68
C THR A 40 -5.43 27.78 10.39
N CYS A 41 -5.48 28.84 11.19
CA CYS A 41 -6.37 29.98 10.95
C CYS A 41 -6.10 30.63 9.58
N LEU A 42 -4.82 30.83 9.23
CA LEU A 42 -4.44 31.35 7.92
C LEU A 42 -4.90 30.43 6.77
N GLY A 43 -4.78 29.11 6.93
CA GLY A 43 -5.25 28.15 5.93
C GLY A 43 -6.77 28.20 5.74
N LEU A 44 -7.54 28.33 6.82
CA LEU A 44 -8.99 28.53 6.76
C LEU A 44 -9.34 29.85 6.06
N ALA A 45 -8.62 30.93 6.37
CA ALA A 45 -8.79 32.21 5.71
C ALA A 45 -8.47 32.14 4.21
N ALA A 46 -7.42 31.41 3.81
CA ALA A 46 -7.05 31.21 2.41
C ALA A 46 -8.15 30.52 1.60
N ARG A 47 -8.87 29.55 2.18
CA ARG A 47 -10.02 28.89 1.53
C ARG A 47 -11.16 29.86 1.23
N ILE A 48 -11.37 30.86 2.09
CA ILE A 48 -12.42 31.88 1.94
C ILE A 48 -11.97 32.98 0.96
N MET A 49 -10.77 33.54 1.18
CA MET A 49 -10.22 34.66 0.40
C MET A 49 -9.73 34.22 -0.99
N LYS A 50 -9.50 32.92 -1.19
CA LYS A 50 -8.95 32.32 -2.41
C LYS A 50 -7.70 33.09 -2.84
N GLY A 51 -7.55 33.39 -4.13
CA GLY A 51 -6.38 34.07 -4.65
C GLY A 51 -6.08 35.46 -4.07
N GLY A 52 -7.02 36.10 -3.37
CA GLY A 52 -6.78 37.38 -2.71
C GLY A 52 -5.75 37.33 -1.59
N VAL A 53 -5.53 36.15 -0.99
CA VAL A 53 -4.53 35.96 0.09
C VAL A 53 -3.09 35.93 -0.44
N VAL A 54 -2.89 35.52 -1.69
CA VAL A 54 -1.55 35.24 -2.25
C VAL A 54 -0.66 36.48 -2.26
N PRO A 55 -1.10 37.65 -2.78
CA PRO A 55 -0.25 38.85 -2.78
C PRO A 55 0.15 39.31 -1.37
N LEU A 56 -0.76 39.18 -0.39
CA LEU A 56 -0.53 39.60 0.99
C LEU A 56 0.57 38.77 1.65
N VAL A 57 0.49 37.45 1.51
CA VAL A 57 1.52 36.54 2.07
C VAL A 57 2.83 36.65 1.30
N MET A 58 2.79 36.81 -0.02
CA MET A 58 4.02 37.01 -0.82
C MET A 58 4.74 38.31 -0.43
N HIS A 59 4.00 39.37 -0.08
CA HIS A 59 4.58 40.61 0.45
C HIS A 59 5.27 40.36 1.79
N PHE A 60 4.56 39.73 2.74
CA PHE A 60 5.11 39.37 4.05
C PHE A 60 6.40 38.56 3.94
N VAL A 61 6.42 37.55 3.07
CA VAL A 61 7.61 36.72 2.84
C VAL A 61 8.77 37.58 2.33
N LYS A 62 8.55 38.41 1.30
CA LYS A 62 9.60 39.25 0.71
C LYS A 62 10.22 40.23 1.70
N GLU A 63 9.41 40.83 2.57
CA GLU A 63 9.91 41.75 3.60
C GLU A 63 10.78 41.04 4.65
N ASN A 64 10.47 39.78 4.95
CA ASN A 64 11.11 39.05 6.05
C ASN A 64 12.18 38.05 5.61
N LEU A 65 12.36 37.81 4.31
CA LEU A 65 13.34 36.88 3.75
C LEU A 65 14.80 37.25 4.06
N ASN A 66 15.10 38.54 4.26
CA ASN A 66 16.44 38.99 4.66
C ASN A 66 16.62 39.09 6.19
N GLY A 67 15.57 38.77 6.96
CA GLY A 67 15.57 38.86 8.41
C GLY A 67 16.22 37.66 9.12
N PRO A 68 16.30 37.71 10.46
CA PRO A 68 16.85 36.61 11.27
C PRO A 68 15.93 35.37 11.30
N HIS A 69 14.64 35.52 11.00
CA HIS A 69 13.63 34.45 11.11
C HIS A 69 13.11 33.97 9.74
N LYS A 70 14.02 33.69 8.79
CA LYS A 70 13.68 33.35 7.41
C LYS A 70 12.76 32.14 7.29
N ILE A 71 13.02 31.08 8.06
CA ILE A 71 12.22 29.85 8.03
C ILE A 71 10.78 30.12 8.45
N ALA A 72 10.58 30.85 9.56
CA ALA A 72 9.26 31.22 10.04
C ALA A 72 8.52 32.14 9.06
N ALA A 73 9.25 33.02 8.35
CA ALA A 73 8.68 33.86 7.31
C ALA A 73 8.14 33.05 6.12
N LEU A 74 8.71 31.87 5.84
CA LEU A 74 8.28 30.98 4.76
C LEU A 74 7.11 30.07 5.12
N SER A 75 6.91 29.76 6.41
CA SER A 75 5.84 28.86 6.86
C SER A 75 4.45 29.19 6.29
N PRO A 76 3.98 30.46 6.25
CA PRO A 76 2.69 30.83 5.68
C PRO A 76 2.43 30.31 4.27
N LEU A 77 3.48 30.18 3.43
CA LEU A 77 3.34 29.71 2.05
C LEU A 77 2.75 28.29 1.99
N GLY A 78 3.03 27.44 2.98
CA GLY A 78 2.50 26.07 3.05
C GLY A 78 1.01 26.00 3.39
N PHE A 79 0.44 27.05 3.97
CA PHE A 79 -0.94 27.04 4.47
C PHE A 79 -1.91 27.76 3.54
N ILE A 80 -1.42 28.61 2.63
CA ILE A 80 -2.28 29.32 1.65
C ILE A 80 -2.53 28.55 0.34
N LEU A 81 -2.13 27.29 0.26
CA LEU A 81 -2.15 26.51 -0.98
C LEU A 81 -3.56 26.07 -1.39
N GLU A 82 -4.51 26.05 -0.45
CA GLU A 82 -5.90 25.67 -0.69
C GLU A 82 -6.79 26.90 -0.79
N GLY A 83 -7.59 26.96 -1.86
CA GLY A 83 -8.46 28.10 -2.17
C GLY A 83 -8.04 28.86 -3.43
N PRO A 84 -6.79 29.33 -3.55
CA PRO A 84 -6.30 29.97 -4.78
C PRO A 84 -6.34 29.03 -6.00
N SER A 85 -6.52 29.62 -7.19
CA SER A 85 -6.39 28.87 -8.43
C SER A 85 -4.91 28.59 -8.78
N VAL A 86 -4.66 27.56 -9.59
CA VAL A 86 -3.30 27.20 -10.04
C VAL A 86 -2.56 28.38 -10.67
N LYS A 87 -3.27 29.21 -11.47
CA LYS A 87 -2.70 30.42 -12.10
C LYS A 87 -2.26 31.46 -11.06
N GLN A 88 -2.97 31.57 -9.94
CA GLN A 88 -2.65 32.51 -8.88
C GLN A 88 -1.49 32.02 -8.01
N LEU A 89 -1.30 30.70 -7.90
CA LEU A 89 -0.16 30.09 -7.20
C LEU A 89 1.12 30.13 -8.04
N ALA A 90 1.06 30.50 -9.31
CA ALA A 90 2.19 30.51 -10.22
C ALA A 90 3.44 31.26 -9.69
N PRO A 91 3.32 32.49 -9.16
CA PRO A 91 4.48 33.22 -8.63
C PRO A 91 5.11 32.54 -7.41
N LEU A 92 4.30 31.82 -6.63
CA LEU A 92 4.75 31.06 -5.47
C LEU A 92 5.64 29.90 -5.93
N VAL A 93 5.26 29.15 -6.97
CA VAL A 93 6.08 28.04 -7.50
C VAL A 93 7.45 28.54 -7.94
N HIS A 94 7.49 29.65 -8.69
CA HIS A 94 8.76 30.25 -9.10
C HIS A 94 9.65 30.66 -7.92
N LEU A 95 9.05 31.27 -6.88
CA LEU A 95 9.78 31.64 -5.67
C LEU A 95 10.36 30.41 -4.97
N LEU A 96 9.57 29.34 -4.79
CA LEU A 96 10.05 28.12 -4.15
C LEU A 96 11.25 27.51 -4.89
N LEU A 97 11.21 27.46 -6.22
CA LEU A 97 12.33 26.93 -7.01
C LEU A 97 13.60 27.77 -6.86
N VAL A 98 13.49 29.09 -6.69
CA VAL A 98 14.65 29.95 -6.37
C VAL A 98 15.16 29.69 -4.96
N LEU A 99 14.26 29.54 -3.98
CA LEU A 99 14.62 29.30 -2.59
C LEU A 99 15.26 27.92 -2.36
N MET A 100 14.99 26.95 -3.23
CA MET A 100 15.66 25.65 -3.20
C MET A 100 17.15 25.71 -3.57
N ASP A 101 17.64 26.81 -4.15
CA ASP A 101 19.06 27.07 -4.38
C ASP A 101 19.66 28.07 -3.36
N HIS A 102 18.93 28.38 -2.29
CA HIS A 102 19.38 29.31 -1.26
C HIS A 102 20.58 28.76 -0.46
N PRO A 103 21.55 29.60 -0.04
CA PRO A 103 22.74 29.13 0.70
C PRO A 103 22.40 28.47 2.05
N GLU A 104 21.36 28.95 2.73
CA GLU A 104 20.91 28.42 4.03
C GLU A 104 20.07 27.14 3.86
N GLU A 105 20.49 26.04 4.50
CA GLU A 105 19.84 24.73 4.41
C GLU A 105 18.40 24.72 4.90
N GLY A 106 18.10 25.42 6.00
CA GLY A 106 16.73 25.49 6.54
C GLY A 106 15.75 26.17 5.58
N VAL A 107 16.23 27.14 4.80
CA VAL A 107 15.44 27.79 3.74
C VAL A 107 15.18 26.81 2.59
N ARG A 108 16.20 26.07 2.14
CA ARG A 108 16.05 25.03 1.11
C ARG A 108 15.05 23.95 1.54
N GLY A 109 15.21 23.43 2.75
CA GLY A 109 14.34 22.40 3.32
C GLY A 109 12.89 22.88 3.44
N ARG A 110 12.67 24.11 3.94
CA ARG A 110 11.32 24.68 4.02
C ARG A 110 10.68 24.90 2.65
N ALA A 111 11.46 25.35 1.67
CA ALA A 111 10.97 25.50 0.30
C ALA A 111 10.59 24.13 -0.31
N ALA A 112 11.39 23.09 -0.10
CA ALA A 112 11.10 21.73 -0.53
C ALA A 112 9.84 21.16 0.14
N TRP A 113 9.67 21.36 1.45
CA TRP A 113 8.46 20.96 2.18
C TRP A 113 7.20 21.66 1.63
N THR A 114 7.27 22.98 1.41
CA THR A 114 6.16 23.73 0.82
C THR A 114 5.85 23.26 -0.60
N LEU A 115 6.87 22.94 -1.40
CA LEU A 115 6.69 22.40 -2.75
C LEU A 115 6.02 21.02 -2.72
N GLY A 116 6.41 20.14 -1.80
CA GLY A 116 5.78 18.84 -1.62
C GLY A 116 4.32 18.96 -1.18
N ARG A 117 4.01 19.88 -0.26
CA ARG A 117 2.64 20.18 0.16
C ARG A 117 1.81 20.76 -0.99
N LEU A 118 2.40 21.58 -1.84
CA LEU A 118 1.76 22.08 -3.07
C LEU A 118 1.39 20.91 -4.00
N PHE A 119 2.30 19.95 -4.21
CA PHE A 119 1.99 18.76 -5.00
C PHE A 119 0.88 17.91 -4.39
N LYS A 120 0.87 17.74 -3.04
CA LYS A 120 -0.17 16.99 -2.31
C LYS A 120 -1.56 17.61 -2.47
N LEU A 121 -1.67 18.93 -2.24
CA LEU A 121 -2.98 19.58 -2.11
C LEU A 121 -3.56 20.07 -3.44
N VAL A 122 -2.69 20.52 -4.36
CA VAL A 122 -3.13 21.10 -5.65
C VAL A 122 -3.05 20.07 -6.78
N GLY A 123 -2.15 19.09 -6.66
CA GLY A 123 -1.85 18.09 -7.69
C GLY A 123 -0.72 18.54 -8.62
N ALA A 124 0.38 17.77 -8.65
CA ALA A 124 1.56 18.08 -9.47
C ALA A 124 1.24 18.21 -10.97
N HIS A 125 0.42 17.31 -11.52
CA HIS A 125 0.01 17.34 -12.92
C HIS A 125 -0.72 18.65 -13.30
N ARG A 126 -1.49 19.24 -12.38
CA ARG A 126 -2.23 20.50 -12.62
C ARG A 126 -1.30 21.70 -12.66
N ILE A 127 -0.24 21.68 -11.86
CA ILE A 127 0.77 22.75 -11.81
C ILE A 127 1.61 22.74 -13.09
N VAL A 128 2.02 21.55 -13.54
CA VAL A 128 2.86 21.36 -14.73
C VAL A 128 2.09 21.71 -16.02
N ARG A 129 0.82 21.28 -16.14
CA ARG A 129 -0.01 21.54 -17.34
C ARG A 129 -0.43 22.99 -17.55
N ASN A 130 -0.38 23.82 -16.50
CA ASN A 130 -0.74 25.23 -16.63
C ASN A 130 0.41 26.08 -17.20
N GLU A 131 1.47 25.43 -17.73
CA GLU A 131 2.64 26.03 -18.38
C GLU A 131 3.41 27.07 -17.54
N VAL A 132 3.11 27.13 -16.25
CA VAL A 132 3.77 28.05 -15.32
C VAL A 132 5.23 27.68 -15.12
N VAL A 133 5.55 26.39 -15.11
CA VAL A 133 6.90 25.89 -14.87
C VAL A 133 7.19 24.68 -15.75
N VAL A 134 8.38 24.67 -16.34
CA VAL A 134 8.90 23.52 -17.11
C VAL A 134 9.21 22.37 -16.16
N LEU A 135 8.53 21.23 -16.35
CA LEU A 135 8.73 20.00 -15.58
C LEU A 135 10.22 19.63 -15.45
N ASP A 136 10.97 19.72 -16.55
CA ASP A 136 12.41 19.43 -16.59
C ASP A 136 13.21 20.22 -15.56
N ARG A 137 12.84 21.49 -15.32
CA ARG A 137 13.50 22.32 -14.31
C ARG A 137 13.21 21.83 -12.90
N ILE A 138 11.96 21.48 -12.61
CA ILE A 138 11.55 20.93 -11.31
C ILE A 138 12.28 19.60 -11.08
N MET A 139 12.25 18.71 -12.07
CA MET A 139 12.88 17.38 -11.98
C MET A 139 14.38 17.50 -11.76
N LYS A 140 15.08 18.32 -12.56
CA LYS A 140 16.52 18.54 -12.40
C LYS A 140 16.87 19.05 -11.00
N LEU A 141 16.11 20.01 -10.49
CA LEU A 141 16.33 20.58 -9.17
C LEU A 141 16.07 19.57 -8.06
N LEU A 142 14.98 18.80 -8.13
CA LEU A 142 14.68 17.76 -7.14
C LEU A 142 15.73 16.63 -7.16
N ILE A 143 16.22 16.22 -8.33
CA ILE A 143 17.29 15.22 -8.47
C ILE A 143 18.61 15.73 -7.88
N GLU A 144 18.94 17.00 -8.07
CA GLU A 144 20.14 17.61 -7.51
C GLU A 144 20.04 17.72 -5.99
N ARG A 145 18.89 18.21 -5.49
CA ARG A 145 18.65 18.45 -4.05
C ARG A 145 18.33 17.20 -3.26
N SER A 146 18.02 16.06 -3.90
CA SER A 146 17.87 14.78 -3.20
C SER A 146 19.18 14.28 -2.58
N LYS A 147 20.32 14.85 -3.01
CA LYS A 147 21.67 14.55 -2.51
C LYS A 147 22.21 15.61 -1.55
N ASP A 148 21.38 16.57 -1.13
CA ASP A 148 21.72 17.61 -0.16
C ASP A 148 21.80 17.02 1.27
N VAL A 149 21.97 17.87 2.28
CA VAL A 149 21.98 17.46 3.70
C VAL A 149 20.68 16.73 4.09
N PRO A 150 20.70 15.83 5.10
CA PRO A 150 19.54 15.04 5.51
C PRO A 150 18.25 15.87 5.72
N GLU A 151 18.36 17.03 6.38
CA GLU A 151 17.25 17.93 6.70
C GLU A 151 16.54 18.46 5.44
N VAL A 152 17.26 18.62 4.33
CA VAL A 152 16.70 19.08 3.05
C VAL A 152 16.25 17.88 2.21
N SER A 153 17.08 16.85 2.11
CA SER A 153 16.81 15.69 1.25
C SER A 153 15.55 14.93 1.66
N VAL A 154 15.20 14.85 2.96
CA VAL A 154 13.92 14.27 3.42
C VAL A 154 12.72 14.96 2.80
N GLU A 155 12.75 16.29 2.80
CA GLU A 155 11.66 17.11 2.28
C GLU A 155 11.59 17.03 0.75
N VAL A 156 12.74 16.94 0.09
CA VAL A 156 12.82 16.70 -1.36
C VAL A 156 12.25 15.33 -1.73
N HIS A 157 12.57 14.28 -0.97
CA HIS A 157 11.99 12.95 -1.16
C HIS A 157 10.46 12.96 -0.94
N GLY A 158 9.98 13.69 0.07
CA GLY A 158 8.54 13.90 0.30
C GLY A 158 7.87 14.63 -0.87
N ALA A 159 8.53 15.65 -1.43
CA ALA A 159 8.05 16.34 -2.62
C ALA A 159 8.02 15.40 -3.84
N LEU A 160 9.04 14.58 -4.05
CA LEU A 160 9.07 13.57 -5.11
C LEU A 160 7.95 12.53 -4.96
N TYR A 161 7.68 12.09 -3.73
CA TYR A 161 6.56 11.19 -3.42
C TYR A 161 5.22 11.79 -3.85
N PHE A 162 4.89 13.00 -3.40
CA PHE A 162 3.61 13.65 -3.75
C PHE A 162 3.55 14.04 -5.24
N LEU A 163 4.69 14.35 -5.86
CA LEU A 163 4.76 14.58 -7.29
C LEU A 163 4.34 13.33 -8.05
N ALA A 164 4.96 12.18 -7.75
CA ALA A 164 4.62 10.92 -8.40
C ALA A 164 3.16 10.53 -8.13
N ARG A 165 2.68 10.60 -6.88
CA ARG A 165 1.28 10.32 -6.54
C ARG A 165 0.29 11.19 -7.32
N GLY A 166 0.60 12.48 -7.50
CA GLY A 166 -0.22 13.39 -8.30
C GLY A 166 -0.36 12.95 -9.76
N TYR A 167 0.63 12.28 -10.36
CA TYR A 167 0.51 11.69 -11.70
C TYR A 167 -0.24 10.35 -11.68
N ALA A 168 -0.17 9.57 -10.59
CA ALA A 168 -0.92 8.33 -10.45
C ALA A 168 -2.44 8.59 -10.46
N GLU A 169 -2.89 9.61 -9.73
CA GLU A 169 -4.30 10.00 -9.63
C GLU A 169 -4.85 10.50 -10.98
N ASP A 170 -4.07 11.30 -11.70
CA ASP A 170 -4.44 11.76 -13.04
C ASP A 170 -4.58 10.59 -14.03
N ALA A 171 -3.67 9.61 -13.97
CA ALA A 171 -3.72 8.42 -14.81
C ALA A 171 -4.97 7.55 -14.55
N LYS A 172 -5.44 7.47 -13.30
CA LYS A 172 -6.70 6.77 -12.96
C LYS A 172 -7.93 7.48 -13.51
N SER A 173 -7.92 8.82 -13.52
CA SER A 173 -9.04 9.63 -14.03
C SER A 173 -9.18 9.62 -15.55
N ARG A 174 -8.13 9.21 -16.28
CA ARG A 174 -8.11 9.20 -17.74
C ARG A 174 -8.11 7.76 -18.26
N SER A 175 -9.21 7.34 -18.85
CA SER A 175 -9.29 6.05 -19.54
C SER A 175 -8.34 6.04 -20.74
N LYS A 176 -7.16 5.43 -20.57
CA LYS A 176 -6.15 5.11 -21.60
C LYS A 176 -5.50 6.32 -22.31
N SER A 177 -4.18 6.21 -22.45
CA SER A 177 -3.25 7.11 -23.16
C SER A 177 -2.84 8.37 -22.39
N ASN A 178 -1.62 8.40 -21.85
CA ASN A 178 -0.44 8.79 -22.60
C ASN A 178 0.80 8.50 -21.74
N SER A 179 1.91 8.16 -22.40
CA SER A 179 3.25 8.03 -21.83
C SER A 179 3.47 8.96 -20.65
N CYS A 180 3.85 8.42 -19.49
CA CYS A 180 4.10 9.22 -18.30
C CYS A 180 5.08 10.34 -18.64
N GLU A 181 4.69 11.61 -18.47
CA GLU A 181 5.57 12.77 -18.69
C GLU A 181 6.86 12.68 -17.84
N LEU A 182 6.85 11.83 -16.82
CA LEU A 182 8.00 11.53 -15.95
C LEU A 182 9.00 10.53 -16.54
N SER A 183 8.66 9.75 -17.58
CA SER A 183 9.48 8.66 -18.13
C SER A 183 10.95 9.05 -18.36
N PRO A 184 11.29 10.23 -18.94
CA PRO A 184 12.69 10.64 -19.14
C PRO A 184 13.48 10.84 -17.84
N SER A 185 12.79 11.18 -16.74
CA SER A 185 13.40 11.47 -15.44
C SER A 185 13.43 10.27 -14.49
N VAL A 186 12.72 9.17 -14.80
CA VAL A 186 12.62 8.00 -13.90
C VAL A 186 13.98 7.40 -13.57
N LYS A 187 14.83 7.14 -14.57
CA LYS A 187 16.15 6.54 -14.33
C LYS A 187 17.05 7.46 -13.48
N PRO A 188 17.24 8.75 -13.82
CA PRO A 188 17.97 9.69 -12.97
C PRO A 188 17.44 9.78 -11.52
N LEU A 189 16.13 9.72 -11.33
CA LEU A 189 15.51 9.71 -10.00
C LEU A 189 15.86 8.45 -9.22
N ILE A 190 15.72 7.28 -9.84
CA ILE A 190 16.06 5.99 -9.21
C ILE A 190 17.53 6.03 -8.78
N ASP A 191 18.44 6.43 -9.66
CA ASP A 191 19.87 6.50 -9.36
C ASP A 191 20.15 7.47 -8.20
N ALA A 192 19.51 8.66 -8.19
CA ALA A 192 19.70 9.65 -7.13
C ALA A 192 19.16 9.19 -5.77
N LEU A 193 17.97 8.57 -5.74
CA LEU A 193 17.35 8.04 -4.52
C LEU A 193 18.10 6.82 -3.98
N LEU A 194 18.64 5.96 -4.87
CA LEU A 194 19.50 4.87 -4.48
C LEU A 194 20.80 5.37 -3.84
N CYS A 195 21.47 6.35 -4.45
CA CYS A 195 22.65 6.99 -3.84
C CYS A 195 22.34 7.58 -2.46
N ALA A 196 21.23 8.31 -2.33
CA ALA A 196 20.80 8.89 -1.05
C ALA A 196 20.54 7.80 0.00
N SER A 197 19.91 6.70 -0.41
CA SER A 197 19.65 5.57 0.46
C SER A 197 20.92 4.87 0.94
N ASP A 198 21.97 4.81 0.12
CA ASP A 198 23.25 4.19 0.45
C ASP A 198 24.10 5.08 1.37
N LEU A 199 24.04 6.40 1.18
CA LEU A 199 24.74 7.37 2.04
C LEU A 199 24.21 7.39 3.48
N ALA A 200 22.89 7.19 3.65
CA ALA A 200 22.24 7.03 4.96
C ALA A 200 22.79 5.86 5.80
N ARG A 201 23.59 4.95 5.21
CA ARG A 201 24.31 3.87 5.90
C ARG A 201 25.42 4.38 6.82
N GLU A 202 26.04 5.50 6.47
CA GLU A 202 27.24 6.01 7.14
C GLU A 202 26.90 6.91 8.33
N THR A 203 25.67 7.42 8.38
CA THR A 203 25.13 8.21 9.48
C THR A 203 24.17 7.37 10.32
N PRO A 204 24.58 6.86 11.49
CA PRO A 204 23.79 5.92 12.32
C PRO A 204 22.48 6.50 12.90
N PHE A 205 22.22 7.80 12.70
CA PHE A 205 21.09 8.55 13.24
C PHE A 205 19.99 8.88 12.23
N CYS A 206 20.20 8.68 10.92
CA CYS A 206 19.25 9.12 9.88
C CYS A 206 18.84 7.95 8.97
N LEU A 207 18.10 6.98 9.52
CA LEU A 207 17.26 6.16 8.64
C LEU A 207 16.10 7.05 8.20
N LEU A 208 16.15 7.49 6.94
CA LEU A 208 15.06 8.24 6.33
C LEU A 208 14.15 7.22 5.65
N PRO A 209 12.90 7.04 6.09
CA PRO A 209 11.87 6.29 5.35
C PRO A 209 11.61 6.86 3.96
N SER A 210 11.90 8.15 3.81
CA SER A 210 11.54 9.02 2.70
C SER A 210 11.99 8.55 1.30
N PRO A 211 13.25 8.14 1.04
CA PRO A 211 13.68 7.71 -0.29
C PRO A 211 12.97 6.44 -0.78
N TYR A 212 12.70 5.45 0.09
CA TYR A 212 11.98 4.24 -0.31
C TYR A 212 10.52 4.51 -0.64
N LYS A 213 9.87 5.37 0.16
CA LYS A 213 8.49 5.78 -0.07
C LYS A 213 8.39 6.50 -1.43
N ALA A 214 9.32 7.42 -1.72
CA ALA A 214 9.40 8.08 -3.02
C ALA A 214 9.69 7.10 -4.18
N LEU A 215 10.63 6.16 -4.01
CA LEU A 215 10.93 5.12 -5.00
C LEU A 215 9.69 4.29 -5.33
N SER A 216 8.92 3.86 -4.31
CA SER A 216 7.71 3.07 -4.51
C SER A 216 6.68 3.81 -5.39
N GLU A 217 6.42 5.09 -5.13
CA GLU A 217 5.49 5.86 -5.98
C GLU A 217 6.02 6.09 -7.39
N ILE A 218 7.31 6.42 -7.54
CA ILE A 218 7.92 6.64 -8.84
C ILE A 218 7.81 5.36 -9.69
N VAL A 219 8.12 4.20 -9.12
CA VAL A 219 7.96 2.91 -9.79
C VAL A 219 6.48 2.65 -10.13
N ARG A 220 5.55 2.96 -9.23
CA ARG A 220 4.11 2.79 -9.46
C ARG A 220 3.59 3.59 -10.66
N VAL A 221 4.09 4.81 -10.89
CA VAL A 221 3.68 5.63 -12.04
C VAL A 221 4.50 5.41 -13.31
N SER A 222 5.61 4.68 -13.21
CA SER A 222 6.49 4.41 -14.34
C SER A 222 5.82 3.56 -15.41
N ASP A 223 6.05 3.92 -16.68
CA ASP A 223 5.63 3.13 -17.84
C ASP A 223 6.71 2.10 -18.19
N THR A 224 6.43 0.82 -17.93
CA THR A 224 7.33 -0.29 -18.23
C THR A 224 7.33 -0.68 -19.71
N GLY A 225 6.55 0.00 -20.56
CA GLY A 225 6.64 -0.09 -22.01
C GLY A 225 7.96 0.47 -22.56
N ASP A 226 8.54 1.47 -21.90
CA ASP A 226 9.87 2.00 -22.23
C ASP A 226 10.97 1.05 -21.73
N LEU A 227 11.83 0.61 -22.64
CA LEU A 227 12.94 -0.30 -22.35
C LEU A 227 13.94 0.29 -21.35
N GLN A 228 14.20 1.59 -21.39
CA GLN A 228 15.14 2.24 -20.47
C GLN A 228 14.59 2.26 -19.03
N VAL A 229 13.30 2.57 -18.90
CA VAL A 229 12.59 2.55 -17.61
C VAL A 229 12.53 1.12 -17.08
N ARG A 230 12.16 0.14 -17.92
CA ARG A 230 12.15 -1.27 -17.54
C ARG A 230 13.51 -1.75 -17.04
N GLN A 231 14.60 -1.40 -17.73
CA GLN A 231 15.95 -1.77 -17.30
C GLN A 231 16.33 -1.12 -15.96
N ALA A 232 15.94 0.13 -15.74
CA ALA A 232 16.16 0.81 -14.46
C ALA A 232 15.39 0.14 -13.31
N VAL A 233 14.13 -0.25 -13.54
CA VAL A 233 13.30 -0.97 -12.56
C VAL A 233 13.86 -2.37 -12.24
N ILE A 234 14.38 -3.11 -13.23
CA ILE A 234 15.07 -4.40 -13.00
C ILE A 234 16.36 -4.21 -12.18
N GLY A 235 17.14 -3.17 -12.51
CA GLY A 235 18.33 -2.81 -11.74
C GLY A 235 18.00 -2.46 -10.28
N LEU A 236 16.92 -1.71 -10.08
CA LEU A 236 16.39 -1.37 -8.77
C LEU A 236 15.99 -2.63 -7.98
N MET A 237 15.25 -3.57 -8.57
CA MET A 237 14.90 -4.85 -7.93
C MET A 237 16.15 -5.58 -7.42
N SER A 238 17.19 -5.67 -8.25
CA SER A 238 18.45 -6.34 -7.88
C SER A 238 19.14 -5.66 -6.69
N HIS A 239 19.16 -4.32 -6.68
CA HIS A 239 19.73 -3.53 -5.57
C HIS A 239 18.94 -3.70 -4.28
N ILE A 240 17.61 -3.61 -4.36
CA ILE A 240 16.71 -3.78 -3.22
C ILE A 240 16.83 -5.19 -2.65
N MET A 241 16.85 -6.25 -3.47
CA MET A 241 17.04 -7.62 -2.99
C MET A 241 18.38 -7.79 -2.24
N ARG A 242 19.47 -7.23 -2.77
CA ARG A 242 20.78 -7.25 -2.09
C ARG A 242 20.72 -6.55 -0.74
N ARG A 243 20.08 -5.39 -0.69
CA ARG A 243 19.92 -4.62 0.55
C ARG A 243 19.02 -5.33 1.55
N PHE A 244 17.93 -5.91 1.08
CA PHE A 244 17.03 -6.75 1.85
C PHE A 244 17.80 -7.86 2.57
N ASN A 245 18.65 -8.57 1.82
CA ASN A 245 19.48 -9.65 2.35
C ASN A 245 20.47 -9.16 3.43
N ILE A 246 21.02 -7.95 3.28
CA ILE A 246 21.91 -7.34 4.30
C ILE A 246 21.11 -7.02 5.57
N VAL A 247 19.89 -6.46 5.46
CA VAL A 247 19.05 -6.12 6.61
C VAL A 247 18.59 -7.37 7.37
N LEU A 248 18.24 -8.44 6.63
CA LEU A 248 17.85 -9.72 7.21
C LEU A 248 18.99 -10.34 8.04
N ASN A 249 20.18 -10.46 7.44
CA ASN A 249 21.33 -11.16 8.03
C ASN A 249 22.22 -10.26 8.90
N GLY A 250 22.02 -8.95 8.85
CA GLY A 250 22.77 -7.98 9.64
C GLY A 250 22.37 -8.05 11.11
N HIS A 251 23.27 -8.58 11.95
CA HIS A 251 23.07 -8.74 13.39
C HIS A 251 23.45 -7.51 14.23
N GLY A 252 23.72 -6.33 13.63
CA GLY A 252 24.19 -5.18 14.44
C GLY A 252 24.25 -3.79 13.79
N ALA A 253 23.65 -3.54 12.62
CA ALA A 253 23.81 -2.25 11.94
C ALA A 253 22.69 -1.21 12.20
N VAL A 254 21.53 -1.61 12.74
CA VAL A 254 20.44 -0.69 13.05
C VAL A 254 20.27 -0.63 14.56
N SER A 255 20.58 0.52 15.16
CA SER A 255 20.68 0.69 16.62
C SER A 255 19.33 0.59 17.39
N SER A 256 18.21 0.26 16.72
CA SER A 256 16.96 -0.13 17.38
C SER A 256 16.15 -1.15 16.57
N VAL A 257 15.53 -2.11 17.27
CA VAL A 257 14.63 -3.13 16.70
C VAL A 257 13.47 -2.48 15.92
N GLN A 258 12.93 -1.37 16.43
CA GLN A 258 11.83 -0.62 15.79
C GLN A 258 12.23 -0.07 14.42
N ARG A 259 13.42 0.51 14.27
CA ARG A 259 13.92 1.02 12.99
C ARG A 259 14.18 -0.11 12.00
N LYS A 260 14.65 -1.26 12.49
CA LYS A 260 14.80 -2.45 11.64
C LYS A 260 13.44 -2.90 11.09
N ASN A 261 12.42 -2.95 11.95
CA ASN A 261 11.06 -3.31 11.55
C ASN A 261 10.49 -2.32 10.51
N GLN A 262 10.64 -1.01 10.73
CA GLN A 262 10.20 0.01 9.78
C GLN A 262 10.88 -0.14 8.41
N LEU A 263 12.20 -0.38 8.39
CA LEU A 263 12.92 -0.61 7.14
C LEU A 263 12.47 -1.91 6.44
N GLU A 264 12.26 -2.99 7.18
CA GLU A 264 11.72 -4.25 6.63
C GLU A 264 10.35 -4.01 5.97
N VAL A 265 9.44 -3.25 6.60
CA VAL A 265 8.13 -2.91 6.05
C VAL A 265 8.25 -2.09 4.75
N LEU A 266 9.07 -1.03 4.75
CA LEU A 266 9.25 -0.19 3.55
C LEU A 266 9.85 -0.97 2.38
N LEU A 267 10.83 -1.83 2.66
CA LEU A 267 11.44 -2.67 1.66
C LEU A 267 10.45 -3.72 1.11
N CYS A 268 9.61 -4.32 1.96
CA CYS A 268 8.53 -5.21 1.50
C CYS A 268 7.57 -4.49 0.56
N GLY A 269 7.09 -3.30 0.95
CA GLY A 269 6.19 -2.52 0.09
C GLY A 269 6.82 -2.11 -1.24
N LEU A 270 8.11 -1.78 -1.26
CA LEU A 270 8.81 -1.50 -2.52
C LEU A 270 8.96 -2.76 -3.38
N VAL A 271 9.28 -3.91 -2.78
CA VAL A 271 9.36 -5.20 -3.50
C VAL A 271 8.01 -5.58 -4.09
N GLU A 272 6.91 -5.41 -3.35
CA GLU A 272 5.55 -5.62 -3.83
C GLU A 272 5.24 -4.78 -5.08
N VAL A 273 5.50 -3.47 -5.03
CA VAL A 273 5.27 -2.57 -6.17
C VAL A 273 6.15 -2.95 -7.37
N LEU A 274 7.40 -3.34 -7.13
CA LEU A 274 8.31 -3.81 -8.18
C LEU A 274 7.78 -5.12 -8.81
N ILE A 275 7.23 -6.03 -8.03
CA ILE A 275 6.64 -7.27 -8.51
C ILE A 275 5.45 -6.97 -9.42
N HIS A 276 4.52 -6.11 -9.01
CA HIS A 276 3.38 -5.72 -9.86
C HIS A 276 3.82 -5.09 -11.19
N LYS A 277 4.93 -4.34 -11.20
CA LYS A 277 5.44 -3.69 -12.42
C LYS A 277 6.22 -4.62 -13.35
N LEU A 278 6.96 -5.58 -12.80
CA LEU A 278 7.77 -6.52 -13.57
C LEU A 278 6.96 -7.74 -14.03
N GLY A 279 5.96 -8.15 -13.24
CA GLY A 279 5.06 -9.24 -13.58
C GLY A 279 5.81 -10.54 -13.88
N SER A 280 5.47 -11.17 -15.01
CA SER A 280 5.98 -12.48 -15.39
C SER A 280 7.49 -12.53 -15.68
N THR A 281 8.18 -11.39 -15.80
CA THR A 281 9.65 -11.39 -15.93
C THR A 281 10.35 -11.97 -14.70
N LEU A 282 9.65 -12.01 -13.55
CA LEU A 282 10.19 -12.52 -12.29
C LEU A 282 10.10 -14.04 -12.14
N LYS A 283 9.50 -14.77 -13.09
CA LYS A 283 9.36 -16.25 -13.03
C LYS A 283 10.69 -16.95 -12.73
N GLY A 284 11.77 -16.57 -13.41
CA GLY A 284 13.10 -17.16 -13.19
C GLY A 284 13.75 -16.81 -11.85
N SER A 285 13.32 -15.73 -11.19
CA SER A 285 13.87 -15.24 -9.93
C SER A 285 12.95 -15.45 -8.72
N ALA A 286 11.77 -16.07 -8.92
CA ALA A 286 10.73 -16.24 -7.91
C ALA A 286 11.25 -16.89 -6.63
N LYS A 287 12.01 -17.98 -6.78
CA LYS A 287 12.66 -18.68 -5.67
C LYS A 287 13.58 -17.76 -4.86
N CYS A 288 14.36 -16.91 -5.51
CA CYS A 288 15.26 -15.97 -4.84
C CYS A 288 14.48 -14.91 -4.04
N VAL A 289 13.36 -14.43 -4.59
CA VAL A 289 12.48 -13.48 -3.89
C VAL A 289 11.84 -14.13 -2.66
N LEU A 290 11.32 -15.36 -2.79
CA LEU A 290 10.72 -16.10 -1.68
C LEU A 290 11.71 -16.43 -0.57
N MET A 291 12.96 -16.78 -0.91
CA MET A 291 14.03 -17.00 0.09
C MET A 291 14.28 -15.77 0.97
N LEU A 292 13.96 -14.56 0.50
CA LEU A 292 14.06 -13.32 1.27
C LEU A 292 12.77 -13.00 2.04
N LEU A 293 11.61 -13.20 1.42
CA LEU A 293 10.32 -12.84 2.01
C LEU A 293 9.81 -13.84 3.05
N CYS A 294 9.96 -15.15 2.80
CA CYS A 294 9.43 -16.18 3.69
C CYS A 294 9.97 -16.13 5.12
N PRO A 295 11.28 -15.87 5.38
CA PRO A 295 11.78 -15.67 6.73
C PRO A 295 11.10 -14.54 7.50
N LEU A 296 10.61 -13.48 6.83
CA LEU A 296 9.94 -12.35 7.49
C LEU A 296 8.56 -12.72 8.04
N LEU A 297 7.90 -13.71 7.44
CA LEU A 297 6.66 -14.27 7.97
C LEU A 297 6.87 -14.78 9.40
N THR A 298 8.14 -15.04 9.78
CA THR A 298 8.50 -15.47 11.13
C THR A 298 8.80 -14.36 12.14
N ARG A 299 8.74 -13.09 11.75
CA ARG A 299 9.02 -11.96 12.64
C ARG A 299 7.89 -11.75 13.65
N GLU A 300 8.24 -11.17 14.81
CA GLU A 300 7.25 -10.78 15.83
C GLU A 300 6.40 -9.59 15.38
N SER A 301 6.99 -8.67 14.61
CA SER A 301 6.28 -7.51 14.07
C SER A 301 5.19 -7.96 13.07
N THR A 302 3.94 -7.68 13.42
CA THR A 302 2.78 -7.93 12.55
C THR A 302 2.87 -7.14 11.26
N SER A 303 3.35 -5.89 11.29
CA SER A 303 3.51 -5.06 10.09
C SER A 303 4.52 -5.64 9.11
N ALA A 304 5.67 -6.15 9.60
CA ALA A 304 6.67 -6.78 8.74
C ALA A 304 6.14 -8.09 8.13
N ARG A 305 5.41 -8.90 8.90
CA ARG A 305 4.74 -10.12 8.42
C ARG A 305 3.72 -9.79 7.32
N ASN A 306 2.88 -8.79 7.56
CA ASN A 306 1.85 -8.35 6.62
C ASN A 306 2.45 -7.82 5.32
N GLY A 307 3.49 -6.99 5.38
CA GLY A 307 4.19 -6.52 4.18
C GLY A 307 4.85 -7.66 3.39
N ALA A 308 5.42 -8.65 4.08
CA ALA A 308 5.98 -9.83 3.43
C ALA A 308 4.89 -10.68 2.76
N ALA A 309 3.74 -10.88 3.42
CA ALA A 309 2.60 -11.58 2.87
C ALA A 309 2.09 -10.90 1.58
N LEU A 310 1.85 -9.59 1.61
CA LEU A 310 1.40 -8.83 0.44
C LEU A 310 2.36 -8.99 -0.75
N ALA A 311 3.68 -8.87 -0.51
CA ALA A 311 4.68 -9.08 -1.55
C ALA A 311 4.67 -10.52 -2.11
N ILE A 312 4.42 -11.54 -1.28
CA ILE A 312 4.27 -12.94 -1.72
C ILE A 312 2.98 -13.12 -2.55
N GLY A 313 1.87 -12.51 -2.14
CA GLY A 313 0.61 -12.52 -2.90
C GLY A 313 0.77 -11.86 -4.27
N ALA A 314 1.41 -10.69 -4.32
CA ALA A 314 1.76 -10.02 -5.57
C ALA A 314 2.62 -10.92 -6.48
N LEU A 315 3.56 -11.68 -5.91
CA LEU A 315 4.40 -12.62 -6.65
C LEU A 315 3.60 -13.78 -7.24
N ALA A 316 2.64 -14.31 -6.48
CA ALA A 316 1.73 -15.34 -6.96
C ALA A 316 0.91 -14.83 -8.15
N HIS A 317 0.28 -13.66 -8.04
CA HIS A 317 -0.45 -13.03 -9.15
C HIS A 317 0.43 -12.76 -10.37
N ALA A 318 1.68 -12.35 -10.18
CA ALA A 318 2.60 -12.05 -11.28
C ALA A 318 3.05 -13.30 -12.06
N ILE A 319 3.14 -14.45 -11.39
CA ILE A 319 3.66 -15.71 -11.94
C ILE A 319 2.54 -16.64 -12.41
N GLY A 320 1.36 -16.56 -11.79
CA GLY A 320 0.20 -17.40 -12.09
C GLY A 320 0.37 -18.83 -11.58
N ALA A 321 -0.16 -19.79 -12.34
CA ALA A 321 -0.12 -21.23 -12.03
C ALA A 321 1.26 -21.78 -11.62
N ASP A 322 2.35 -21.27 -12.20
CA ASP A 322 3.71 -21.73 -11.94
C ASP A 322 4.13 -21.51 -10.47
N PHE A 323 3.41 -20.66 -9.73
CA PHE A 323 3.64 -20.45 -8.30
C PHE A 323 3.39 -21.71 -7.46
N GLY A 324 2.62 -22.68 -7.96
CA GLY A 324 2.35 -23.95 -7.27
C GLY A 324 3.61 -24.69 -6.83
N GLN A 325 4.70 -24.61 -7.61
CA GLN A 325 6.00 -25.24 -7.29
C GLN A 325 6.67 -24.63 -6.06
N HIS A 326 6.28 -23.41 -5.70
CA HIS A 326 6.86 -22.65 -4.60
C HIS A 326 6.00 -22.67 -3.33
N MET A 327 4.74 -23.11 -3.42
CA MET A 327 3.84 -23.22 -2.28
C MET A 327 4.41 -24.04 -1.11
N PRO A 328 5.08 -25.19 -1.31
CA PRO A 328 5.68 -25.93 -0.20
C PRO A 328 6.68 -25.10 0.60
N THR A 329 7.39 -24.17 -0.02
CA THR A 329 8.32 -23.26 0.69
C THR A 329 7.58 -22.21 1.51
N VAL A 330 6.47 -21.66 1.01
CA VAL A 330 5.65 -20.69 1.75
C VAL A 330 4.96 -21.36 2.94
N LEU A 331 4.41 -22.55 2.73
CA LEU A 331 3.68 -23.32 3.74
C LEU A 331 4.53 -23.73 4.94
N GLN A 332 5.85 -23.92 4.78
CA GLN A 332 6.77 -24.15 5.91
C GLN A 332 6.72 -23.03 6.96
N TYR A 333 6.32 -21.82 6.58
CA TYR A 333 6.21 -20.65 7.45
C TYR A 333 4.77 -20.34 7.85
N PHE A 334 3.79 -21.03 7.27
CA PHE A 334 2.37 -20.90 7.57
C PHE A 334 2.04 -21.65 8.87
N SER A 335 1.73 -20.91 9.93
CA SER A 335 1.41 -21.51 11.24
C SER A 335 0.42 -20.65 12.01
N VAL A 336 -0.37 -21.28 12.88
CA VAL A 336 -1.45 -20.65 13.66
C VAL A 336 -0.99 -19.38 14.38
N LYS A 337 0.14 -19.46 15.09
CA LYS A 337 0.71 -18.36 15.89
C LYS A 337 1.08 -17.11 15.07
N ARG A 338 1.14 -17.26 13.74
CA ARG A 338 1.58 -16.22 12.81
C ARG A 338 0.45 -15.73 11.91
N LEU A 339 -0.77 -16.24 12.09
CA LEU A 339 -1.92 -15.80 11.33
C LEU A 339 -2.26 -14.34 11.67
N SER A 340 -2.66 -13.61 10.64
CA SER A 340 -3.29 -12.30 10.75
C SER A 340 -4.44 -12.30 9.73
N PRO A 341 -5.48 -11.46 9.92
CA PRO A 341 -6.56 -11.34 8.93
C PRO A 341 -6.03 -11.06 7.52
N LEU A 342 -5.09 -10.13 7.38
CA LEU A 342 -4.46 -9.82 6.10
C LEU A 342 -3.69 -11.01 5.52
N TYR A 343 -2.95 -11.77 6.34
CA TYR A 343 -2.22 -12.93 5.83
C TYR A 343 -3.19 -14.02 5.33
N LEU A 344 -4.34 -14.18 5.98
CA LEU A 344 -5.39 -15.09 5.52
C LEU A 344 -5.99 -14.65 4.18
N GLU A 345 -6.25 -13.35 4.00
CA GLU A 345 -6.72 -12.79 2.72
C GLU A 345 -5.72 -13.06 1.60
N VAL A 346 -4.43 -12.78 1.81
CA VAL A 346 -3.37 -13.07 0.86
C VAL A 346 -3.31 -14.57 0.50
N ILE A 347 -3.43 -15.45 1.49
CA ILE A 347 -3.44 -16.91 1.23
C ILE A 347 -4.67 -17.30 0.39
N CYS A 348 -5.83 -16.68 0.63
CA CYS A 348 -7.01 -16.89 -0.21
C CYS A 348 -6.78 -16.40 -1.65
N ASP A 349 -6.15 -15.25 -1.84
CA ASP A 349 -5.80 -14.73 -3.16
C ASP A 349 -4.84 -15.67 -3.90
N ILE A 350 -3.82 -16.19 -3.21
CA ILE A 350 -2.91 -17.21 -3.76
C ILE A 350 -3.69 -18.48 -4.13
N CYS A 351 -4.62 -18.94 -3.28
CA CYS A 351 -5.48 -20.07 -3.59
C CYS A 351 -6.30 -19.81 -4.87
N HIS A 352 -6.85 -18.62 -5.06
CA HIS A 352 -7.59 -18.24 -6.28
C HIS A 352 -6.72 -18.27 -7.53
N VAL A 353 -5.50 -17.76 -7.46
CA VAL A 353 -4.55 -17.80 -8.58
C VAL A 353 -4.24 -19.25 -8.97
N LEU A 354 -3.99 -20.10 -7.98
CA LEU A 354 -3.68 -21.52 -8.20
C LEU A 354 -4.91 -22.32 -8.62
N GLY A 355 -6.11 -21.93 -8.19
CA GLY A 355 -7.37 -22.57 -8.56
C GLY A 355 -7.79 -22.28 -9.99
N LYS A 356 -7.63 -21.03 -10.46
CA LYS A 356 -8.02 -20.59 -11.81
C LYS A 356 -7.13 -21.12 -12.92
N GLU A 357 -5.82 -21.25 -12.66
CA GLU A 357 -4.82 -21.54 -13.69
C GLU A 357 -4.03 -22.85 -13.43
N GLY A 358 -4.21 -23.49 -12.28
CA GLY A 358 -3.30 -24.51 -11.76
C GLY A 358 -3.27 -25.84 -12.52
N LYS A 359 -2.07 -26.42 -12.59
CA LYS A 359 -1.89 -27.86 -12.81
C LYS A 359 -2.45 -28.59 -11.59
N GLU A 360 -3.64 -29.13 -11.75
CA GLU A 360 -4.54 -29.49 -10.67
C GLU A 360 -4.09 -30.61 -9.72
N GLU A 361 -3.00 -31.32 -10.01
CA GLU A 361 -2.48 -32.43 -9.19
C GLU A 361 -1.38 -32.00 -8.19
N GLU A 362 -0.60 -30.94 -8.49
CA GLU A 362 0.51 -30.49 -7.62
C GLU A 362 0.01 -29.63 -6.44
N VAL A 363 -1.18 -29.05 -6.54
CA VAL A 363 -1.70 -28.07 -5.56
C VAL A 363 -2.53 -28.71 -4.44
N VAL A 364 -3.08 -29.91 -4.65
CA VAL A 364 -3.97 -30.59 -3.68
C VAL A 364 -3.34 -30.76 -2.28
N PRO A 365 -2.07 -31.19 -2.15
CA PRO A 365 -1.43 -31.32 -0.83
C PRO A 365 -1.23 -29.98 -0.11
N CYS A 366 -1.14 -28.88 -0.86
CA CYS A 366 -1.00 -27.54 -0.29
C CYS A 366 -2.29 -27.12 0.42
N PHE A 367 -3.44 -27.38 -0.19
CA PHE A 367 -4.74 -27.09 0.41
C PHE A 367 -5.01 -27.93 1.67
N ASP A 368 -4.55 -29.19 1.71
CA ASP A 368 -4.67 -30.03 2.90
C ASP A 368 -3.98 -29.41 4.12
N HIS A 369 -2.74 -28.94 3.93
CA HIS A 369 -1.99 -28.28 5.00
C HIS A 369 -2.59 -26.93 5.41
N ILE A 370 -3.08 -26.14 4.45
CA ILE A 370 -3.75 -24.86 4.75
C ILE A 370 -4.98 -25.13 5.62
N MET A 371 -5.84 -26.06 5.22
CA MET A 371 -7.05 -26.41 5.97
C MET A 371 -6.71 -26.88 7.38
N GLU A 372 -5.69 -27.73 7.55
CA GLU A 372 -5.24 -28.18 8.88
C GLU A 372 -4.87 -27.01 9.80
N VAL A 373 -4.08 -26.06 9.31
CA VAL A 373 -3.67 -24.87 10.07
C VAL A 373 -4.87 -23.96 10.38
N LEU A 374 -5.81 -23.79 9.45
CA LEU A 374 -7.05 -23.05 9.69
C LEU A 374 -7.91 -23.71 10.79
N TYR A 375 -8.00 -25.04 10.79
CA TYR A 375 -8.73 -25.78 11.83
C TYR A 375 -8.10 -25.59 13.21
N GLN A 376 -6.77 -25.61 13.30
CA GLN A 376 -6.06 -25.36 14.55
C GLN A 376 -6.23 -23.89 15.02
N GLY A 377 -6.27 -22.92 14.09
CA GLY A 377 -6.44 -21.50 14.39
C GLY A 377 -7.82 -21.09 14.91
N MET A 378 -8.85 -21.92 14.72
CA MET A 378 -10.19 -21.65 15.24
C MET A 378 -10.30 -21.68 16.78
N GLY A 379 -9.24 -22.05 17.49
CA GLY A 379 -9.15 -21.93 18.95
C GLY A 379 -9.07 -20.49 19.45
N GLU A 380 -8.62 -19.54 18.63
CA GLU A 380 -8.51 -18.12 18.98
C GLU A 380 -9.76 -17.36 18.54
N SER A 381 -10.48 -16.71 19.46
CA SER A 381 -11.74 -16.01 19.16
C SER A 381 -11.57 -14.92 18.10
N THR A 382 -10.48 -14.16 18.16
CA THR A 382 -10.20 -13.07 17.19
C THR A 382 -9.98 -13.57 15.76
N LEU A 383 -9.48 -14.79 15.58
CA LEU A 383 -9.22 -15.39 14.27
C LEU A 383 -10.40 -16.20 13.73
N GLN A 384 -11.43 -16.48 14.54
CA GLN A 384 -12.60 -17.25 14.11
C GLN A 384 -13.30 -16.62 12.89
N PRO A 385 -13.73 -15.33 12.90
CA PRO A 385 -14.38 -14.73 11.75
C PRO A 385 -13.53 -14.76 10.45
N PRO A 386 -12.25 -14.31 10.45
CA PRO A 386 -11.48 -14.30 9.22
C PRO A 386 -11.17 -15.73 8.72
N ILE A 387 -10.94 -16.70 9.61
CA ILE A 387 -10.75 -18.11 9.21
C ILE A 387 -12.01 -18.66 8.54
N LEU A 388 -13.19 -18.43 9.11
CA LEU A 388 -14.46 -18.90 8.56
C LEU A 388 -14.72 -18.31 7.16
N SER A 389 -14.50 -17.00 6.99
CA SER A 389 -14.60 -16.36 5.68
C SER A 389 -13.60 -16.93 4.68
N SER A 390 -12.38 -17.22 5.13
CA SER A 390 -11.31 -17.80 4.30
C SER A 390 -11.66 -19.20 3.79
N ILE A 391 -12.31 -20.04 4.61
CA ILE A 391 -12.76 -21.37 4.18
C ILE A 391 -13.72 -21.27 2.99
N GLY A 392 -14.62 -20.29 2.99
CA GLY A 392 -15.52 -20.03 1.85
C GLY A 392 -14.75 -19.63 0.59
N GLN A 393 -13.76 -18.74 0.73
CA GLN A 393 -12.92 -18.30 -0.39
C GLN A 393 -12.07 -19.44 -0.96
N ILE A 394 -11.51 -20.28 -0.10
CA ILE A 394 -10.77 -21.48 -0.49
C ILE A 394 -11.70 -22.49 -1.19
N ALA A 395 -12.94 -22.65 -0.71
CA ALA A 395 -13.92 -23.50 -1.39
C ALA A 395 -14.22 -23.01 -2.82
N LEU A 396 -14.36 -21.69 -2.99
CA LEU A 396 -14.55 -21.06 -4.29
C LEU A 396 -13.31 -21.23 -5.21
N ALA A 397 -12.11 -21.20 -4.64
CA ALA A 397 -10.87 -21.42 -5.38
C ALA A 397 -10.64 -22.88 -5.80
N ILE A 398 -10.94 -23.85 -4.93
CA ILE A 398 -10.70 -25.28 -5.16
C ILE A 398 -11.80 -25.91 -6.03
N GLY A 399 -13.03 -25.41 -5.95
CA GLY A 399 -14.18 -25.93 -6.68
C GLY A 399 -14.59 -27.34 -6.23
N GLU A 400 -14.82 -28.25 -7.19
CA GLU A 400 -15.31 -29.63 -6.98
C GLU A 400 -14.47 -30.43 -5.98
N LYS A 401 -13.15 -30.21 -5.92
CA LYS A 401 -12.27 -30.94 -5.01
C LYS A 401 -12.48 -30.56 -3.54
N PHE A 402 -13.28 -29.53 -3.25
CA PHE A 402 -13.66 -29.15 -1.90
C PHE A 402 -14.61 -30.17 -1.25
N GLU A 403 -15.23 -31.08 -2.02
CA GLU A 403 -16.11 -32.12 -1.49
C GLU A 403 -15.49 -32.93 -0.34
N LYS A 404 -14.17 -33.17 -0.36
CA LYS A 404 -13.47 -33.89 0.72
C LYS A 404 -13.46 -33.14 2.05
N TYR A 405 -13.49 -31.80 2.02
CA TYR A 405 -13.53 -30.96 3.22
C TYR A 405 -14.95 -30.57 3.62
N LEU A 406 -15.93 -30.81 2.76
CA LEU A 406 -17.30 -30.37 3.00
C LEU A 406 -17.89 -30.95 4.31
N PRO A 407 -17.82 -32.27 4.60
CA PRO A 407 -18.36 -32.80 5.86
C PRO A 407 -17.78 -32.16 7.13
N PRO A 408 -16.45 -32.07 7.33
CA PRO A 408 -15.89 -31.46 8.54
C PRO A 408 -16.13 -29.95 8.61
N VAL A 409 -16.16 -29.22 7.48
CA VAL A 409 -16.48 -27.79 7.47
C VAL A 409 -17.93 -27.56 7.91
N MET A 410 -18.89 -28.32 7.38
CA MET A 410 -20.31 -28.17 7.71
C MET A 410 -20.59 -28.44 9.19
N GLU A 411 -20.00 -29.49 9.76
CA GLU A 411 -20.12 -29.77 11.19
C GLU A 411 -19.57 -28.61 12.03
N LYS A 412 -18.42 -28.06 11.62
CA LYS A 412 -17.79 -26.95 12.33
C LYS A 412 -18.61 -25.65 12.25
N LEU A 413 -19.21 -25.34 11.09
CA LEU A 413 -20.09 -24.18 10.92
C LEU A 413 -21.30 -24.26 11.87
N ILE A 414 -21.92 -25.43 12.00
CA ILE A 414 -23.04 -25.67 12.91
C ILE A 414 -22.60 -25.49 14.37
N VAL A 415 -21.42 -26.00 14.74
CA VAL A 415 -20.87 -25.82 16.10
C VAL A 415 -20.62 -24.35 16.39
N MET A 416 -19.99 -23.62 15.47
CA MET A 416 -19.71 -22.18 15.64
C MET A 416 -21.00 -21.35 15.69
N GLU A 417 -22.02 -21.71 14.90
CA GLU A 417 -23.34 -21.10 14.98
C GLU A 417 -23.94 -21.24 16.39
N LYS A 418 -23.85 -22.43 17.01
CA LYS A 418 -24.34 -22.66 18.38
C LYS A 418 -23.53 -21.91 19.43
N VAL A 419 -22.21 -21.81 19.27
CA VAL A 419 -21.36 -21.05 20.19
C VAL A 419 -21.68 -19.56 20.12
N ALA A 420 -21.85 -19.01 18.91
CA ALA A 420 -22.23 -17.61 18.71
C ALA A 420 -23.64 -17.28 19.25
N GLN A 421 -24.52 -18.28 19.41
CA GLN A 421 -25.85 -18.14 20.02
C GLN A 421 -25.82 -18.08 21.55
N LEU A 422 -24.83 -18.72 22.17
CA LEU A 422 -24.68 -18.79 23.63
C LEU A 422 -23.84 -17.62 24.17
N ASP A 423 -23.18 -16.88 23.28
CA ASP A 423 -22.33 -15.75 23.64
C ASP A 423 -23.19 -14.59 24.17
N GLN A 424 -23.05 -14.30 25.46
CA GLN A 424 -23.79 -13.25 26.18
C GLN A 424 -23.06 -11.89 26.15
N ASP A 425 -22.25 -11.66 25.12
CA ASP A 425 -21.46 -10.43 25.01
C ASP A 425 -22.38 -9.20 24.92
N PRO A 426 -22.32 -8.25 25.88
CA PRO A 426 -23.24 -7.11 25.95
C PRO A 426 -23.14 -6.14 24.74
N LEU A 427 -22.08 -6.24 23.94
CA LEU A 427 -21.88 -5.45 22.71
C LEU A 427 -22.27 -6.21 21.44
N GLY A 428 -22.36 -7.55 21.45
CA GLY A 428 -22.77 -8.38 20.31
C GLY A 428 -21.83 -8.39 19.09
N ASP A 429 -20.76 -7.58 19.09
CA ASP A 429 -19.89 -7.35 17.92
C ASP A 429 -19.15 -8.60 17.44
N HIS A 430 -18.66 -9.43 18.36
CA HIS A 430 -17.96 -10.66 18.00
C HIS A 430 -18.91 -11.71 17.40
N SER A 431 -20.04 -11.96 18.07
CA SER A 431 -21.07 -12.89 17.58
C SER A 431 -21.64 -12.46 16.21
N ASN A 432 -21.82 -11.15 15.98
CA ASN A 432 -22.23 -10.62 14.68
C ASN A 432 -21.19 -10.90 13.59
N LYS A 433 -19.89 -10.64 13.87
CA LYS A 433 -18.79 -10.93 12.92
C LYS A 433 -18.67 -12.42 12.60
N VAL A 434 -18.84 -13.29 13.59
CA VAL A 434 -18.86 -14.75 13.38
C VAL A 434 -20.04 -15.15 12.49
N ARG A 435 -21.23 -14.60 12.72
CA ARG A 435 -22.42 -14.88 11.90
C ARG A 435 -22.27 -14.40 10.46
N GLU A 436 -21.72 -13.20 10.26
CA GLU A 436 -21.38 -12.70 8.92
C GLU A 436 -20.37 -13.62 8.22
N ALA A 437 -19.34 -14.06 8.93
CA ALA A 437 -18.33 -14.96 8.40
C ALA A 437 -18.89 -16.35 8.06
N ILE A 438 -19.82 -16.89 8.86
CA ILE A 438 -20.55 -18.15 8.55
C ILE A 438 -21.35 -17.98 7.25
N SER A 439 -22.04 -16.85 7.10
CA SER A 439 -22.76 -16.55 5.87
C SER A 439 -21.81 -16.51 4.67
N LYS A 440 -20.69 -15.77 4.75
CA LYS A 440 -19.66 -15.72 3.69
C LYS A 440 -19.09 -17.10 3.38
N ALA A 441 -18.88 -17.94 4.40
CA ALA A 441 -18.41 -19.31 4.23
C ALA A 441 -19.40 -20.13 3.39
N TYR A 442 -20.70 -20.13 3.74
CA TYR A 442 -21.73 -20.84 2.99
C TYR A 442 -21.86 -20.35 1.55
N HIS A 443 -21.81 -19.03 1.32
CA HIS A 443 -21.87 -18.46 -0.03
C HIS A 443 -20.65 -18.89 -0.87
N GLY A 444 -19.44 -18.84 -0.29
CA GLY A 444 -18.22 -19.29 -0.99
C GLY A 444 -18.23 -20.78 -1.32
N ILE A 445 -18.71 -21.62 -0.39
CA ILE A 445 -18.86 -23.07 -0.62
C ILE A 445 -19.90 -23.34 -1.72
N LEU A 446 -21.05 -22.66 -1.67
CA LEU A 446 -22.10 -22.83 -2.69
C LEU A 446 -21.65 -22.35 -4.07
N GLY A 447 -20.86 -21.26 -4.13
CA GLY A 447 -20.30 -20.74 -5.38
C GLY A 447 -19.20 -21.62 -5.98
N GLY A 448 -18.46 -22.36 -5.14
CA GLY A 448 -17.41 -23.28 -5.61
C GLY A 448 -17.91 -24.67 -6.02
N ILE A 449 -18.96 -25.19 -5.40
CA ILE A 449 -19.47 -26.53 -5.67
C ILE A 449 -20.41 -26.53 -6.87
N THR A 450 -20.07 -27.33 -7.89
CA THR A 450 -20.92 -27.58 -9.06
C THR A 450 -21.79 -28.84 -8.91
N ASP A 451 -21.48 -29.75 -7.96
CA ASP A 451 -22.28 -30.94 -7.70
C ASP A 451 -23.67 -30.56 -7.14
N PRO A 452 -24.76 -30.90 -7.85
CA PRO A 452 -26.11 -30.51 -7.43
C PRO A 452 -26.54 -31.10 -6.09
N LYS A 453 -26.03 -32.28 -5.69
CA LYS A 453 -26.41 -32.90 -4.41
C LYS A 453 -25.73 -32.22 -3.22
N SER A 454 -24.45 -31.93 -3.34
CA SER A 454 -23.66 -31.24 -2.34
C SER A 454 -24.08 -29.77 -2.25
N GLY A 455 -24.30 -29.11 -3.38
CA GLY A 455 -24.85 -27.76 -3.47
C GLY A 455 -26.24 -27.65 -2.81
N PHE A 456 -27.14 -28.62 -3.04
CA PHE A 456 -28.45 -28.62 -2.38
C PHE A 456 -28.36 -28.75 -0.85
N LYS A 457 -27.47 -29.59 -0.33
CA LYS A 457 -27.25 -29.72 1.13
C LYS A 457 -26.74 -28.41 1.74
N VAL A 458 -25.81 -27.74 1.07
CA VAL A 458 -25.26 -26.45 1.53
C VAL A 458 -26.32 -25.35 1.44
N GLY A 459 -27.08 -25.30 0.35
CA GLY A 459 -28.17 -24.35 0.17
C GLY A 459 -29.27 -24.50 1.23
N MET A 460 -29.65 -25.73 1.58
CA MET A 460 -30.60 -25.99 2.68
C MET A 460 -30.05 -25.51 4.03
N ALA A 461 -28.78 -25.76 4.33
CA ALA A 461 -28.15 -25.28 5.56
C ALA A 461 -28.08 -23.74 5.63
N LEU A 462 -27.80 -23.08 4.51
CA LEU A 462 -27.81 -21.62 4.41
C LEU A 462 -29.23 -21.05 4.60
N LEU A 463 -30.26 -21.68 4.03
CA LEU A 463 -31.65 -21.28 4.23
C LEU A 463 -32.06 -21.41 5.71
N ASP A 464 -31.76 -22.56 6.34
CA ASP A 464 -32.02 -22.78 7.77
C ASP A 464 -31.31 -21.74 8.64
N PHE A 465 -30.05 -21.41 8.30
CA PHE A 465 -29.29 -20.36 8.98
C PHE A 465 -29.93 -18.98 8.80
N THR A 466 -30.32 -18.61 7.58
CA THR A 466 -30.91 -17.31 7.25
C THR A 466 -32.29 -17.13 7.89
N GLU A 467 -33.10 -18.20 7.95
CA GLU A 467 -34.38 -18.18 8.65
C GLU A 467 -34.22 -17.95 10.16
N LYS A 468 -33.21 -18.56 10.79
CA LYS A 468 -32.91 -18.34 12.20
C LYS A 468 -32.44 -16.91 12.47
N GLU A 469 -31.64 -16.32 11.58
CA GLU A 469 -31.25 -14.90 11.67
C GLU A 469 -32.44 -13.97 11.48
N ARG A 470 -33.33 -14.26 10.53
CA ARG A 470 -34.54 -13.46 10.29
C ARG A 470 -35.50 -13.46 11.48
N LYS A 471 -35.63 -14.58 12.19
CA LYS A 471 -36.45 -14.69 13.41
C LYS A 471 -35.86 -13.91 14.62
N ARG A 472 -34.63 -13.42 14.53
CA ARG A 472 -33.92 -12.69 15.60
C ARG A 472 -33.93 -11.17 15.44
N ARG A 473 -34.10 -10.67 14.20
CA ARG A 473 -34.37 -9.25 13.92
C ARG A 473 -35.84 -8.95 14.17
#